data_AF-A0A0B7IJI7-F1
#
_entry.id   AF-A0A0B7IJI7-F1
#
_cell.length_a   1.000
_cell.length_b   1.000
_cell.length_c   1.000
_cell.angle_alpha   90.00
_cell.angle_beta   90.00
_cell.angle_gamma   90.00
#
_symmetry.space_group_name_H-M   'P 1'
#
loop_
_entity.id
_entity.type
_entity.pdbx_description
1 polymer ?
#
loop_
_entity_poly.entity_id
_entity_poly.type
_entity_poly.pdbx_seq_one_letter_code
_entity_poly.pdbx_strand_id
1 'polypeptide(L)'
;MRKSFLTVVTLLFGMTAVYGQAYISVSGGYGFEANKKVVGREVTASGVSELKGSYGAGLQTQLRGGYFFTKRLGVELSVGYLHGEDVKTNKSPLVDMKARGRAFGASLSAVFNVTENIYLRAGGVTKIGGKTESFTSLNATIPGIPHTPSSSFIPMVPLKVDFQTDFHGKVPFGFIGGLGYRLKLSDNVSLFVEGEYLMVNVGRKTSKLDNFSATIAGKSISYEQFKTMATAMAQTPAGATFQSLLPLIEQEYDWSDKNPPAAPYSSIGVNFGLTYTL
;
A
#
# COMPACT_ATOMS: atom_id res chain seq x y z
N MET A 1 2.42 36.41 -28.24
CA MET A 1 2.05 35.25 -27.38
C MET A 1 2.27 35.48 -25.89
N ARG A 2 3.35 36.16 -25.43
CA ARG A 2 3.58 36.42 -23.98
C ARG A 2 2.59 37.41 -23.31
N LYS A 3 2.16 38.46 -24.02
CA LYS A 3 1.29 39.51 -23.44
C LYS A 3 -0.15 39.02 -23.21
N SER A 4 -0.71 38.25 -24.15
CA SER A 4 -2.06 37.66 -24.03
C SER A 4 -2.16 36.60 -22.92
N PHE A 5 -1.12 35.79 -22.72
CA PHE A 5 -1.06 34.85 -21.59
C PHE A 5 -1.00 35.58 -20.24
N LEU A 6 -0.19 36.64 -20.14
CA LEU A 6 -0.09 37.43 -18.92
C LEU A 6 -1.40 38.16 -18.61
N THR A 7 -2.09 38.73 -19.60
CA THR A 7 -3.39 39.37 -19.40
C THR A 7 -4.48 38.38 -18.98
N VAL A 8 -4.51 37.17 -19.57
CA VAL A 8 -5.44 36.10 -19.15
C VAL A 8 -5.16 35.66 -17.72
N VAL A 9 -3.89 35.49 -17.37
CA VAL A 9 -3.44 35.16 -16.00
C VAL A 9 -3.83 36.29 -15.03
N THR A 10 -3.59 37.56 -15.36
CA THR A 10 -3.92 38.70 -14.50
C THR A 10 -5.44 38.92 -14.38
N LEU A 11 -6.24 38.65 -15.42
CA LEU A 11 -7.71 38.67 -15.32
C LEU A 11 -8.23 37.50 -14.48
N LEU A 12 -7.66 36.31 -14.65
CA LEU A 12 -7.97 35.12 -13.86
C LEU A 12 -7.66 35.32 -12.37
N PHE A 13 -6.59 36.05 -12.02
CA PHE A 13 -6.23 36.38 -10.63
C PHE A 13 -6.89 37.66 -10.09
N GLY A 14 -7.24 38.63 -10.94
CA GLY A 14 -7.91 39.86 -10.53
C GLY A 14 -9.34 39.65 -10.02
N MET A 15 -10.03 38.61 -10.52
CA MET A 15 -11.37 38.24 -10.06
C MET A 15 -11.40 37.37 -8.79
N THR A 16 -10.25 36.83 -8.34
CA THR A 16 -10.19 35.91 -7.18
C THR A 16 -10.15 36.62 -5.84
N ALA A 17 -9.82 37.91 -5.81
CA ALA A 17 -9.66 38.67 -4.57
C ALA A 17 -10.98 38.95 -3.84
N VAL A 18 -12.14 38.83 -4.52
CA VAL A 18 -13.45 39.19 -3.95
C VAL A 18 -14.19 38.00 -3.31
N TYR A 19 -13.80 36.75 -3.64
CA TYR A 19 -14.49 35.53 -3.19
C TYR A 19 -13.55 34.45 -2.65
N GLY A 20 -12.30 34.83 -2.35
CA GLY A 20 -11.27 33.96 -1.80
C GLY A 20 -11.68 33.39 -0.46
N GLN A 21 -11.81 32.06 -0.35
CA GLN A 21 -12.16 31.40 0.91
C GLN A 21 -11.26 30.21 1.17
N ALA A 22 -10.50 30.29 2.27
CA ALA A 22 -9.65 29.20 2.73
C ALA A 22 -10.45 28.23 3.61
N TYR A 23 -10.09 26.96 3.60
CA TYR A 23 -10.69 25.97 4.48
C TYR A 23 -9.67 24.91 4.89
N ILE A 24 -9.93 24.30 6.04
CA ILE A 24 -9.22 23.13 6.53
C ILE A 24 -10.26 22.04 6.75
N SER A 25 -9.92 20.80 6.39
CA SER A 25 -10.78 19.66 6.63
C SER A 25 -10.01 18.49 7.20
N VAL A 26 -10.67 17.75 8.09
CA VAL A 26 -10.20 16.47 8.62
C VAL A 26 -11.23 15.41 8.26
N SER A 27 -10.76 14.25 7.82
CA SER A 27 -11.64 13.12 7.50
C SER A 27 -11.06 11.79 7.90
N GLY A 28 -11.97 10.86 8.14
CA GLY A 28 -11.71 9.45 8.30
C GLY A 28 -12.67 8.66 7.40
N GLY A 29 -12.23 7.50 6.95
CA GLY A 29 -13.01 6.68 6.05
C GLY A 29 -12.44 5.29 5.87
N TYR A 30 -13.05 4.55 4.96
CA TYR A 30 -12.62 3.21 4.61
C TYR A 30 -12.55 3.07 3.09
N GLY A 31 -11.43 2.54 2.61
CA GLY A 31 -11.19 2.20 1.21
C GLY A 31 -11.47 0.72 0.94
N PHE A 32 -12.22 0.44 -0.11
CA PHE A 32 -12.41 -0.90 -0.66
C PHE A 32 -11.45 -1.13 -1.83
N GLU A 33 -11.09 -2.38 -2.09
CA GLU A 33 -10.17 -2.73 -3.17
C GLU A 33 -10.71 -2.31 -4.56
N ALA A 34 -9.90 -1.59 -5.33
CA ALA A 34 -10.18 -1.27 -6.72
C ALA A 34 -8.95 -1.55 -7.60
N ASN A 35 -9.17 -1.79 -8.90
CA ASN A 35 -8.09 -2.12 -9.87
C ASN A 35 -7.12 -3.19 -9.35
N LYS A 36 -7.68 -4.29 -8.85
CA LYS A 36 -6.91 -5.39 -8.25
C LYS A 36 -5.87 -5.90 -9.26
N LYS A 37 -4.65 -6.09 -8.81
CA LYS A 37 -3.58 -6.74 -9.60
C LYS A 37 -3.18 -8.05 -8.95
N VAL A 38 -2.47 -8.88 -9.70
CA VAL A 38 -1.87 -10.10 -9.16
C VAL A 38 -0.86 -9.71 -8.08
N VAL A 39 -1.15 -10.09 -6.85
CA VAL A 39 -0.30 -9.85 -5.68
C VAL A 39 0.38 -11.14 -5.21
N GLY A 40 -0.06 -12.28 -5.75
CA GLY A 40 0.31 -13.58 -5.22
C GLY A 40 -0.25 -14.75 -6.00
N ARG A 41 -0.11 -15.94 -5.42
CA ARG A 41 -0.61 -17.19 -5.98
C ARG A 41 -1.11 -18.11 -4.88
N GLU A 42 -2.11 -18.90 -5.21
CA GLU A 42 -2.60 -19.99 -4.37
C GLU A 42 -2.33 -21.32 -5.08
N VAL A 43 -1.83 -22.28 -4.31
CA VAL A 43 -1.52 -23.64 -4.77
C VAL A 43 -2.45 -24.59 -4.04
N THR A 44 -3.31 -25.26 -4.82
CA THR A 44 -4.27 -26.26 -4.34
C THR A 44 -4.00 -27.60 -5.02
N ALA A 45 -4.66 -28.67 -4.55
CA ALA A 45 -4.59 -29.98 -5.21
C ALA A 45 -5.07 -29.93 -6.68
N SER A 46 -5.94 -28.97 -7.02
CA SER A 46 -6.49 -28.74 -8.36
C SER A 46 -5.64 -27.85 -9.28
N GLY A 47 -4.54 -27.27 -8.78
CA GLY A 47 -3.64 -26.42 -9.58
C GLY A 47 -3.27 -25.09 -8.91
N VAL A 48 -2.72 -24.18 -9.72
CA VAL A 48 -2.23 -22.86 -9.30
C VAL A 48 -3.18 -21.77 -9.79
N SER A 49 -3.66 -20.93 -8.88
CA SER A 49 -4.50 -19.76 -9.16
C SER A 49 -3.80 -18.46 -8.76
N GLU A 50 -4.16 -17.36 -9.41
CA GLU A 50 -3.65 -16.03 -9.05
C GLU A 50 -4.44 -15.43 -7.89
N LEU A 51 -3.73 -14.90 -6.91
CA LEU A 51 -4.32 -14.04 -5.88
C LEU A 51 -4.29 -12.60 -6.38
N LYS A 52 -5.46 -11.98 -6.48
CA LYS A 52 -5.62 -10.58 -6.88
C LYS A 52 -6.10 -9.75 -5.71
N GLY A 53 -5.49 -8.58 -5.51
CA GLY A 53 -5.83 -7.69 -4.41
C GLY A 53 -5.32 -6.28 -4.61
N SER A 54 -5.58 -5.43 -3.63
CA SER A 54 -5.03 -4.08 -3.54
C SER A 54 -4.67 -3.74 -2.10
N TYR A 55 -3.45 -3.25 -1.87
CA TYR A 55 -3.02 -2.74 -0.56
C TYR A 55 -3.63 -1.38 -0.23
N GLY A 56 -4.46 -0.82 -1.12
CA GLY A 56 -5.21 0.42 -0.92
C GLY A 56 -6.47 0.26 -0.05
N ALA A 57 -6.91 -0.97 0.23
CA ALA A 57 -8.07 -1.22 1.07
C ALA A 57 -7.74 -1.10 2.56
N GLY A 58 -8.65 -0.53 3.35
CA GLY A 58 -8.50 -0.34 4.78
C GLY A 58 -8.88 1.06 5.26
N LEU A 59 -8.53 1.37 6.52
CA LEU A 59 -8.87 2.65 7.14
C LEU A 59 -7.97 3.76 6.60
N GLN A 60 -8.58 4.88 6.28
CA GLN A 60 -7.87 6.06 5.79
C GLN A 60 -8.24 7.31 6.58
N THR A 61 -7.25 8.14 6.86
CA THR A 61 -7.43 9.45 7.47
C THR A 61 -6.72 10.50 6.64
N GLN A 62 -7.31 11.70 6.57
CA GLN A 62 -6.76 12.78 5.75
C GLN A 62 -6.93 14.13 6.43
N LEU A 63 -5.91 14.97 6.30
CA LEU A 63 -5.95 16.40 6.59
C LEU A 63 -5.82 17.13 5.25
N ARG A 64 -6.73 18.06 4.98
CA ARG A 64 -6.77 18.79 3.71
C ARG A 64 -6.86 20.27 3.97
N GLY A 65 -6.05 21.05 3.26
CA GLY A 65 -6.12 22.51 3.23
C GLY A 65 -6.46 22.95 1.83
N GLY A 66 -7.48 23.78 1.68
CA GLY A 66 -7.91 24.26 0.37
C GLY A 66 -8.21 25.74 0.34
N TYR A 67 -8.24 26.26 -0.88
CA TYR A 67 -8.54 27.65 -1.17
C TYR A 67 -9.44 27.73 -2.40
N PHE A 68 -10.61 28.33 -2.23
CA PHE A 68 -11.51 28.65 -3.33
C PHE A 68 -11.14 30.00 -3.91
N PHE A 69 -10.78 30.02 -5.19
CA PHE A 69 -10.53 31.25 -5.96
C PHE A 69 -11.83 31.92 -6.38
N THR A 70 -12.89 31.12 -6.53
CA THR A 70 -14.25 31.56 -6.87
C THR A 70 -15.25 30.71 -6.08
N LYS A 71 -16.54 31.06 -6.11
CA LYS A 71 -17.60 30.24 -5.49
C LYS A 71 -17.63 28.77 -5.95
N ARG A 72 -17.07 28.47 -7.14
CA ARG A 72 -17.08 27.12 -7.71
C ARG A 72 -15.73 26.45 -7.77
N LEU A 73 -14.67 27.19 -8.10
CA LEU A 73 -13.36 26.60 -8.37
C LEU A 73 -12.38 26.89 -7.23
N GLY A 74 -11.74 25.84 -6.73
CA GLY A 74 -10.68 25.90 -5.73
C GLY A 74 -9.58 24.88 -5.98
N VAL A 75 -8.54 24.97 -5.16
CA VAL A 75 -7.45 23.99 -5.09
C VAL A 75 -7.38 23.43 -3.68
N GLU A 76 -6.97 22.18 -3.56
CA GLU A 76 -6.81 21.48 -2.29
C GLU A 76 -5.50 20.72 -2.27
N LEU A 77 -4.73 20.92 -1.21
CA LEU A 77 -3.58 20.11 -0.86
C LEU A 77 -3.98 19.20 0.30
N SER A 78 -3.71 17.91 0.20
CA SER A 78 -4.01 16.96 1.27
C SER A 78 -2.82 16.07 1.60
N VAL A 79 -2.76 15.69 2.87
CA VAL A 79 -1.92 14.62 3.38
C VAL A 79 -2.81 13.59 4.07
N GLY A 80 -2.47 12.31 3.94
CA GLY A 80 -3.27 11.26 4.54
C GLY A 80 -2.47 10.03 4.89
N TYR A 81 -3.05 9.20 5.74
CA TYR A 81 -2.48 7.94 6.18
C TYR A 81 -3.45 6.79 5.87
N LEU A 82 -2.88 5.69 5.37
CA LEU A 82 -3.57 4.44 5.11
C LEU A 82 -3.09 3.37 6.09
N HIS A 83 -4.05 2.83 6.84
CA HIS A 83 -3.91 1.62 7.63
C HIS A 83 -4.61 0.47 6.89
N GLY A 84 -3.87 -0.16 5.98
CA GLY A 84 -4.40 -1.15 5.08
C GLY A 84 -4.74 -2.50 5.72
N GLU A 85 -5.64 -3.24 5.08
CA GLU A 85 -6.00 -4.60 5.48
C GLU A 85 -4.99 -5.66 5.04
N ASP A 86 -5.11 -6.84 5.65
CA ASP A 86 -4.33 -8.02 5.28
C ASP A 86 -4.82 -8.58 3.94
N VAL A 87 -3.96 -8.52 2.93
CA VAL A 87 -4.17 -9.10 1.61
C VAL A 87 -3.34 -10.37 1.49
N LYS A 88 -3.96 -11.50 1.12
CA LYS A 88 -3.22 -12.76 0.92
C LYS A 88 -2.33 -12.68 -0.33
N THR A 89 -1.06 -13.04 -0.19
CA THR A 89 -0.04 -12.97 -1.25
C THR A 89 0.61 -14.33 -1.55
N ASN A 90 0.43 -15.32 -0.69
CA ASN A 90 0.72 -16.71 -1.00
C ASN A 90 -0.19 -17.60 -0.16
N LYS A 91 -0.72 -18.65 -0.77
CA LYS A 91 -1.40 -19.71 -0.02
C LYS A 91 -1.04 -21.04 -0.63
N SER A 92 -0.18 -21.78 0.06
CA SER A 92 0.22 -23.12 -0.33
C SER A 92 0.28 -24.02 0.92
N PRO A 93 0.34 -25.35 0.78
CA PRO A 93 0.47 -26.24 1.92
C PRO A 93 1.71 -25.97 2.78
N LEU A 94 2.76 -25.39 2.19
CA LEU A 94 4.03 -25.12 2.86
C LEU A 94 4.17 -23.68 3.32
N VAL A 95 3.62 -22.73 2.56
CA VAL A 95 3.83 -21.29 2.78
C VAL A 95 2.50 -20.57 2.77
N ASP A 96 2.22 -19.85 3.85
CA ASP A 96 1.16 -18.85 3.93
C ASP A 96 1.80 -17.47 4.02
N MET A 97 1.33 -16.54 3.18
CA MET A 97 1.79 -15.16 3.20
C MET A 97 0.62 -14.20 3.08
N LYS A 98 0.70 -13.15 3.89
CA LYS A 98 -0.21 -12.01 3.84
C LYS A 98 0.58 -10.72 3.90
N ALA A 99 0.10 -9.68 3.25
CA ALA A 99 0.74 -8.39 3.26
C ALA A 99 -0.28 -7.25 3.39
N ARG A 100 0.13 -6.16 4.03
CA ARG A 100 -0.73 -5.00 4.30
C ARG A 100 -0.01 -3.69 4.08
N GLY A 101 -0.74 -2.69 3.60
CA GLY A 101 -0.20 -1.35 3.33
C GLY A 101 -0.17 -0.46 4.57
N ARG A 102 0.93 0.24 4.81
CA ARG A 102 1.06 1.31 5.80
C ARG A 102 1.67 2.51 5.10
N ALA A 103 0.85 3.43 4.60
CA ALA A 103 1.34 4.42 3.63
C ALA A 103 0.86 5.85 3.93
N PHE A 104 1.78 6.80 3.83
CA PHE A 104 1.48 8.22 3.81
C PHE A 104 1.35 8.70 2.37
N GLY A 105 0.26 9.40 2.08
CA GLY A 105 -0.02 10.00 0.78
C GLY A 105 -0.03 11.52 0.86
N ALA A 106 0.35 12.16 -0.24
CA ALA A 106 0.10 13.57 -0.48
C ALA A 106 -0.66 13.71 -1.82
N SER A 107 -1.62 14.62 -1.88
CA SER A 107 -2.37 14.89 -3.11
C SER A 107 -2.55 16.37 -3.34
N LEU A 108 -2.61 16.74 -4.62
CA LEU A 108 -2.96 18.08 -5.08
C LEU A 108 -4.13 17.95 -6.04
N SER A 109 -5.24 18.59 -5.70
CA SER A 109 -6.50 18.46 -6.44
C SER A 109 -7.13 19.80 -6.76
N ALA A 110 -7.81 19.88 -7.90
CA ALA A 110 -8.79 20.91 -8.16
C ALA A 110 -10.13 20.48 -7.53
N VAL A 111 -10.85 21.44 -6.96
CA VAL A 111 -12.18 21.25 -6.36
C VAL A 111 -13.17 22.11 -7.13
N PHE A 112 -14.27 21.50 -7.55
CA PHE A 112 -15.34 22.16 -8.30
C PHE A 112 -16.69 21.97 -7.60
N ASN A 113 -17.28 23.06 -7.11
CA ASN A 113 -18.64 23.05 -6.55
C ASN A 113 -19.65 23.05 -7.69
N VAL A 114 -20.34 21.93 -7.87
CA VAL A 114 -21.42 21.78 -8.85
C VAL A 114 -22.65 22.53 -8.35
N THR A 115 -22.96 22.37 -7.06
CA THR A 115 -23.98 23.14 -6.33
C THR A 115 -23.38 23.64 -5.02
N GLU A 116 -24.18 24.27 -4.15
CA GLU A 116 -23.70 24.70 -2.83
C GLU A 116 -23.31 23.51 -1.92
N ASN A 117 -23.93 22.34 -2.14
CA ASN A 117 -23.70 21.14 -1.33
C ASN A 117 -22.87 20.09 -2.07
N ILE A 118 -22.96 19.99 -3.40
CA ILE A 118 -22.29 18.94 -4.17
C ILE A 118 -21.00 19.49 -4.76
N TYR A 119 -19.91 18.76 -4.56
CA TYR A 119 -18.61 19.09 -5.15
C TYR A 119 -17.95 17.87 -5.78
N LEU A 120 -17.11 18.16 -6.76
CA LEU A 120 -16.20 17.22 -7.39
C LEU A 120 -14.77 17.61 -7.04
N ARG A 121 -13.91 16.60 -6.93
CA ARG A 121 -12.47 16.77 -6.75
C ARG A 121 -11.74 15.88 -7.73
N ALA A 122 -10.69 16.42 -8.35
CA ALA A 122 -9.83 15.64 -9.23
C ALA A 122 -8.39 16.15 -9.14
N GLY A 123 -7.42 15.24 -9.09
CA GLY A 123 -6.05 15.62 -8.81
C GLY A 123 -5.02 14.53 -9.04
N GLY A 124 -3.77 14.91 -8.79
CA GLY A 124 -2.64 14.00 -8.70
C GLY A 124 -2.41 13.56 -7.26
N VAL A 125 -1.92 12.33 -7.09
CA VAL A 125 -1.57 11.78 -5.78
C VAL A 125 -0.24 11.07 -5.86
N THR A 126 0.53 11.15 -4.79
CA THR A 126 1.78 10.42 -4.62
C THR A 126 1.85 9.82 -3.22
N LYS A 127 2.66 8.78 -3.06
CA LYS A 127 3.00 8.23 -1.75
C LYS A 127 4.34 8.82 -1.34
N ILE A 128 4.36 9.47 -0.18
CA ILE A 128 5.52 10.21 0.33
C ILE A 128 6.28 9.45 1.41
N GLY A 129 5.71 8.35 1.91
CA GLY A 129 6.36 7.51 2.91
C GLY A 129 5.54 6.28 3.26
N GLY A 130 6.13 5.41 4.06
CA GLY A 130 5.51 4.17 4.52
C GLY A 130 6.10 2.92 3.88
N LYS A 131 5.43 1.79 4.13
CA LYS A 131 5.89 0.44 3.81
C LYS A 131 4.71 -0.51 3.53
N THR A 132 5.00 -1.59 2.84
CA THR A 132 4.12 -2.77 2.80
C THR A 132 4.72 -3.82 3.72
N GLU A 133 4.00 -4.22 4.77
CA GLU A 133 4.45 -5.25 5.69
C GLU A 133 3.99 -6.61 5.15
N SER A 134 4.89 -7.57 4.98
CA SER A 134 4.58 -8.93 4.55
C SER A 134 4.93 -9.91 5.65
N PHE A 135 3.95 -10.68 6.09
CA PHE A 135 4.09 -11.74 7.07
C PHE A 135 4.12 -13.08 6.34
N THR A 136 5.15 -13.87 6.61
CA THR A 136 5.37 -15.17 5.98
C THR A 136 5.46 -16.24 7.05
N SER A 137 4.68 -17.30 6.88
CA SER A 137 4.75 -18.51 7.69
C SER A 137 5.07 -19.70 6.79
N LEU A 138 6.23 -20.32 7.00
CA LEU A 138 6.66 -21.55 6.35
C LEU A 138 6.50 -22.71 7.33
N ASN A 139 5.71 -23.71 6.94
CA ASN A 139 5.58 -24.99 7.61
C ASN A 139 6.04 -26.08 6.63
N ALA A 140 7.25 -26.57 6.81
CA ALA A 140 7.83 -27.59 5.94
C ALA A 140 8.30 -28.80 6.74
N THR A 141 8.53 -29.91 6.06
CA THR A 141 9.27 -31.04 6.62
C THR A 141 10.54 -31.19 5.81
N ILE A 142 11.69 -31.22 6.49
CA ILE A 142 13.02 -31.25 5.87
C ILE A 142 13.78 -32.50 6.31
N PRO A 143 14.74 -33.00 5.52
CA PRO A 143 15.67 -34.02 6.01
C PRO A 143 16.43 -33.49 7.23
N GLY A 144 16.51 -34.30 8.30
CA GLY A 144 17.31 -33.99 9.48
C GLY A 144 18.80 -33.89 9.17
N ILE A 145 19.56 -33.27 10.06
CA ILE A 145 21.02 -33.26 9.97
C ILE A 145 21.53 -34.58 10.57
N PRO A 146 22.32 -35.41 9.85
CA PRO A 146 22.83 -36.66 10.40
C PRO A 146 23.71 -36.37 11.63
N HIS A 147 23.38 -36.95 12.78
CA HIS A 147 24.22 -36.89 13.97
C HIS A 147 25.35 -37.95 13.95
N THR A 148 25.28 -38.92 13.02
CA THR A 148 26.26 -40.01 12.88
C THR A 148 26.44 -40.41 11.40
N PRO A 149 27.68 -40.64 10.91
CA PRO A 149 27.97 -40.94 9.49
C PRO A 149 27.39 -42.26 8.93
N SER A 150 26.81 -43.12 9.77
CA SER A 150 26.50 -44.52 9.44
C SER A 150 25.02 -44.87 9.31
N SER A 151 24.08 -43.93 9.47
CA SER A 151 22.65 -44.20 9.29
C SER A 151 22.19 -43.88 7.87
N SER A 152 21.76 -44.90 7.11
CA SER A 152 21.19 -44.76 5.76
C SER A 152 19.82 -44.08 5.73
N PHE A 153 19.24 -43.75 6.89
CA PHE A 153 17.96 -43.06 7.02
C PHE A 153 18.16 -41.67 7.62
N ILE A 154 17.82 -40.64 6.87
CA ILE A 154 17.78 -39.26 7.36
C ILE A 154 16.33 -38.99 7.80
N PRO A 155 16.03 -38.89 9.11
CA PRO A 155 14.67 -38.68 9.57
C PRO A 155 14.16 -37.32 9.09
N MET A 156 12.93 -37.29 8.60
CA MET A 156 12.26 -36.04 8.24
C MET A 156 11.83 -35.31 9.51
N VAL A 157 12.20 -34.03 9.65
CA VAL A 157 11.90 -33.20 10.83
C VAL A 157 11.07 -31.97 10.45
N PRO A 158 10.15 -31.53 11.31
CA PRO A 158 9.35 -30.34 11.05
C PRO A 158 10.20 -29.08 11.16
N LEU A 159 10.05 -28.19 10.18
CA LEU A 159 10.60 -26.85 10.12
C LEU A 159 9.43 -25.86 10.17
N LYS A 160 9.46 -24.95 11.14
CA LYS A 160 8.54 -23.80 11.19
C LYS A 160 9.34 -22.51 11.16
N VAL A 161 8.94 -21.58 10.32
CA VAL A 161 9.59 -20.27 10.19
C VAL A 161 8.52 -19.21 10.05
N ASP A 162 8.62 -18.18 10.87
CA ASP A 162 7.77 -17.00 10.81
C ASP A 162 8.67 -15.78 10.66
N PHE A 163 8.42 -14.96 9.65
CA PHE A 163 9.15 -13.72 9.47
C PHE A 163 8.31 -12.60 8.87
N GLN A 164 8.72 -11.37 9.16
CA GLN A 164 8.14 -10.17 8.59
C GLN A 164 9.17 -9.46 7.71
N THR A 165 8.74 -9.11 6.50
CA THR A 165 9.54 -8.35 5.54
C THR A 165 8.84 -7.05 5.19
N ASP A 166 9.54 -5.94 5.36
CA ASP A 166 9.05 -4.60 5.06
C ASP A 166 9.51 -4.14 3.68
N PHE A 167 8.55 -3.93 2.77
CA PHE A 167 8.82 -3.43 1.43
C PHE A 167 8.67 -1.91 1.35
N HIS A 168 9.71 -1.26 0.83
CA HIS A 168 9.73 0.17 0.56
C HIS A 168 9.59 0.44 -0.94
N GLY A 169 8.77 1.43 -1.26
CA GLY A 169 8.42 1.78 -2.63
C GLY A 169 9.33 2.82 -3.27
N LYS A 170 9.38 2.82 -4.60
CA LYS A 170 9.75 4.00 -5.39
C LYS A 170 8.62 5.03 -5.27
N VAL A 171 8.95 6.33 -5.35
CA VAL A 171 7.93 7.40 -5.32
C VAL A 171 6.98 7.21 -6.51
N PRO A 172 5.69 6.92 -6.28
CA PRO A 172 4.74 6.66 -7.34
C PRO A 172 4.02 7.96 -7.74
N PHE A 173 3.45 7.98 -8.93
CA PHE A 173 2.45 8.97 -9.31
C PHE A 173 1.15 8.27 -9.65
N GLY A 174 0.03 8.90 -9.30
CA GLY A 174 -1.30 8.38 -9.50
C GLY A 174 -2.33 9.49 -9.59
N PHE A 175 -3.59 9.08 -9.67
CA PHE A 175 -4.73 9.98 -9.74
C PHE A 175 -5.65 9.78 -8.55
N ILE A 176 -6.29 10.88 -8.15
CA ILE A 176 -7.32 10.88 -7.12
C ILE A 176 -8.54 11.64 -7.64
N GLY A 177 -9.71 11.12 -7.34
CA GLY A 177 -10.99 11.73 -7.68
C GLY A 177 -11.96 11.60 -6.52
N GLY A 178 -12.90 12.54 -6.41
CA GLY A 178 -13.92 12.49 -5.38
C GLY A 178 -15.23 13.14 -5.81
N LEU A 179 -16.34 12.58 -5.36
CA LEU A 179 -17.67 13.18 -5.41
C LEU A 179 -18.16 13.29 -3.97
N GLY A 180 -18.40 14.51 -3.51
CA GLY A 180 -18.79 14.76 -2.13
C GLY A 180 -20.04 15.61 -1.99
N TYR A 181 -20.68 15.45 -0.84
CA TYR A 181 -21.83 16.22 -0.40
C TYR A 181 -21.51 16.89 0.94
N ARG A 182 -21.76 18.20 1.04
CA ARG A 182 -21.57 19.01 2.25
C ARG A 182 -22.89 19.36 2.89
N LEU A 183 -22.94 19.17 4.20
CA LEU A 183 -24.00 19.55 5.11
C LEU A 183 -23.49 20.73 5.95
N LYS A 184 -24.02 21.93 5.71
CA LYS A 184 -23.71 23.11 6.52
C LYS A 184 -24.26 22.90 7.94
N LEU A 185 -23.40 22.91 8.95
CA LEU A 185 -23.80 22.80 10.36
C LEU A 185 -23.89 24.18 11.02
N SER A 186 -22.97 25.08 10.66
CA SER A 186 -22.93 26.48 11.07
C SER A 186 -22.30 27.32 9.96
N ASP A 187 -22.08 28.61 10.19
CA ASP A 187 -21.50 29.50 9.18
C ASP A 187 -20.08 29.12 8.76
N ASN A 188 -19.30 28.55 9.67
CA ASN A 188 -17.91 28.16 9.42
C ASN A 188 -17.68 26.64 9.44
N VAL A 189 -18.66 25.83 9.87
CA VAL A 189 -18.49 24.39 10.02
C VAL A 189 -19.45 23.64 9.10
N SER A 190 -18.90 22.71 8.32
CA SER A 190 -19.67 21.78 7.49
C SER A 190 -19.23 20.34 7.73
N LEU A 191 -20.18 19.42 7.74
CA LEU A 191 -19.90 17.99 7.62
C LEU A 191 -19.89 17.60 6.15
N PHE A 192 -19.07 16.64 5.76
CA PHE A 192 -19.11 16.09 4.42
C PHE A 192 -19.05 14.57 4.41
N VAL A 193 -19.64 14.02 3.36
CA VAL A 193 -19.44 12.63 2.92
C VAL A 193 -18.89 12.67 1.50
N GLU A 194 -17.87 11.88 1.22
CA GLU A 194 -17.19 11.84 -0.07
C GLU A 194 -16.94 10.40 -0.51
N GLY A 195 -17.43 10.05 -1.71
CA GLY A 195 -16.95 8.89 -2.43
C GLY A 195 -15.65 9.26 -3.14
N GLU A 196 -14.56 8.56 -2.82
CA GLU A 196 -13.22 8.83 -3.33
C GLU A 196 -12.75 7.66 -4.19
N TYR A 197 -12.09 7.94 -5.31
CA TYR A 197 -11.39 6.97 -6.11
C TYR A 197 -9.90 7.31 -6.10
N LEU A 198 -9.09 6.33 -5.73
CA LEU A 198 -7.65 6.43 -5.68
C LEU A 198 -7.05 5.42 -6.67
N MET A 199 -6.22 5.89 -7.59
CA MET A 199 -5.48 5.05 -8.52
C MET A 199 -3.99 5.32 -8.40
N VAL A 200 -3.26 4.42 -7.76
CA VAL A 200 -1.80 4.51 -7.63
C VAL A 200 -1.18 3.12 -7.54
N ASN A 201 -0.02 2.96 -8.19
CA ASN A 201 0.77 1.73 -8.15
C ASN A 201 2.18 2.07 -7.69
N VAL A 202 2.70 1.28 -6.76
CA VAL A 202 3.99 1.53 -6.11
C VAL A 202 4.99 0.48 -6.58
N GLY A 203 5.98 0.90 -7.37
CA GLY A 203 7.09 0.01 -7.72
C GLY A 203 7.92 -0.34 -6.48
N ARG A 204 8.36 -1.59 -6.33
CA ARG A 204 9.23 -1.97 -5.20
C ARG A 204 10.63 -1.40 -5.41
N LYS A 205 11.24 -0.91 -4.33
CA LYS A 205 12.62 -0.40 -4.31
C LYS A 205 13.49 -1.32 -3.47
N THR A 206 13.19 -1.46 -2.18
CA THR A 206 13.94 -2.32 -1.27
C THR A 206 13.00 -3.16 -0.41
N SER A 207 13.50 -4.28 0.11
CA SER A 207 12.87 -5.00 1.21
C SER A 207 13.86 -5.20 2.35
N LYS A 208 13.36 -5.19 3.59
CA LYS A 208 14.17 -5.42 4.80
C LYS A 208 13.48 -6.44 5.69
N LEU A 209 14.25 -7.39 6.22
CA LEU A 209 13.78 -8.29 7.26
C LEU A 209 13.59 -7.49 8.56
N ASP A 210 12.40 -7.58 9.16
CA ASP A 210 12.06 -6.87 10.40
C ASP A 210 12.07 -7.83 11.59
N ASN A 211 11.31 -8.92 11.49
CA ASN A 211 11.19 -9.94 12.54
C ASN A 211 11.45 -11.34 11.97
N PHE A 212 12.05 -12.22 12.77
CA PHE A 212 12.36 -13.58 12.39
C PHE A 212 12.28 -14.55 13.58
N SER A 213 11.67 -15.70 13.36
CA SER A 213 11.66 -16.83 14.28
C SER A 213 11.69 -18.13 13.47
N ALA A 214 12.49 -19.10 13.91
CA ALA A 214 12.53 -20.41 13.27
C ALA A 214 12.76 -21.52 14.29
N THR A 215 12.14 -22.67 14.03
CA THR A 215 12.32 -23.89 14.82
C THR A 215 12.50 -25.11 13.91
N ILE A 216 13.39 -26.01 14.31
CA ILE A 216 13.56 -27.34 13.72
C ILE A 216 13.28 -28.37 14.81
N ALA A 217 12.36 -29.29 14.55
CA ALA A 217 11.93 -30.29 15.55
C ALA A 217 11.53 -29.66 16.90
N GLY A 218 10.93 -28.46 16.86
CA GLY A 218 10.53 -27.70 18.05
C GLY A 218 11.66 -26.96 18.78
N LYS A 219 12.92 -27.05 18.31
CA LYS A 219 14.05 -26.30 18.86
C LYS A 219 14.31 -25.05 18.04
N SER A 220 14.43 -23.89 18.70
CA SER A 220 14.75 -22.64 18.03
C SER A 220 16.12 -22.68 17.36
N ILE A 221 16.20 -22.12 16.16
CA ILE A 221 17.44 -21.94 15.41
C ILE A 221 17.67 -20.46 15.12
N SER A 222 18.93 -20.07 14.94
CA SER A 222 19.27 -18.68 14.60
C SER A 222 18.93 -18.37 13.14
N TYR A 223 18.82 -17.07 12.83
CA TYR A 223 18.67 -16.57 11.47
C TYR A 223 19.78 -17.10 10.54
N GLU A 224 21.05 -17.06 10.97
CA GLU A 224 22.19 -17.51 10.14
C GLU A 224 22.14 -19.02 9.84
N GLN A 225 21.74 -19.83 10.84
CA GLN A 225 21.53 -21.26 10.64
C GLN A 225 20.41 -21.51 9.63
N PHE A 226 19.30 -20.80 9.76
CA PHE A 226 18.20 -20.90 8.80
C PHE A 226 18.61 -20.43 7.40
N LYS A 227 19.29 -19.29 7.27
CA LYS A 227 19.72 -18.74 5.98
C LYS A 227 20.63 -19.69 5.23
N THR A 228 21.60 -20.28 5.94
CA THR A 228 22.51 -21.29 5.37
C THR A 228 21.72 -22.49 4.85
N MET A 229 20.79 -23.00 5.65
CA MET A 229 19.93 -24.12 5.26
C MET A 229 19.02 -23.76 4.08
N ALA A 230 18.34 -22.61 4.11
CA ALA A 230 17.46 -22.16 3.04
C ALA A 230 18.23 -22.00 1.71
N THR A 231 19.46 -21.50 1.76
CA THR A 231 20.35 -21.38 0.61
C THR A 231 20.72 -22.75 0.03
N ALA A 232 21.07 -23.71 0.88
CA ALA A 232 21.35 -25.08 0.43
C ALA A 232 20.10 -25.76 -0.17
N MET A 233 18.95 -25.63 0.48
CA MET A 233 17.68 -26.20 0.01
C MET A 233 17.25 -25.60 -1.32
N ALA A 234 17.49 -24.30 -1.53
CA ALA A 234 17.19 -23.60 -2.78
C ALA A 234 17.98 -24.17 -3.98
N GLN A 235 19.09 -24.87 -3.79
CA GLN A 235 19.86 -25.49 -4.87
C GLN A 235 19.37 -26.90 -5.25
N THR A 236 18.39 -27.44 -4.52
CA THR A 236 17.83 -28.76 -4.80
C THR A 236 16.75 -28.71 -5.89
N PRO A 237 16.48 -29.80 -6.62
CA PRO A 237 15.40 -29.85 -7.62
C PRO A 237 14.00 -29.55 -7.06
N ALA A 238 13.78 -29.74 -5.76
CA ALA A 238 12.54 -29.41 -5.05
C ALA A 238 12.59 -28.06 -4.30
N GLY A 239 13.66 -27.27 -4.49
CA GLY A 239 13.99 -26.07 -3.72
C GLY A 239 13.24 -24.79 -4.09
N ALA A 240 12.30 -24.85 -5.04
CA ALA A 240 11.63 -23.66 -5.60
C ALA A 240 10.98 -22.76 -4.53
N THR A 241 10.41 -23.35 -3.48
CA THR A 241 9.86 -22.59 -2.35
C THR A 241 10.94 -21.77 -1.66
N PHE A 242 12.08 -22.38 -1.32
CA PHE A 242 13.19 -21.68 -0.67
C PHE A 242 13.78 -20.61 -1.58
N GLN A 243 13.95 -20.88 -2.88
CA GLN A 243 14.40 -19.88 -3.86
C GLN A 243 13.52 -18.62 -3.83
N SER A 244 12.20 -18.78 -3.72
CA SER A 244 11.27 -17.65 -3.68
C SER A 244 11.31 -16.86 -2.36
N LEU A 245 11.73 -17.49 -1.26
CA LEU A 245 11.82 -16.86 0.06
C LEU A 245 13.16 -16.17 0.30
N LEU A 246 14.24 -16.58 -0.37
CA LEU A 246 15.59 -16.01 -0.17
C LEU A 246 15.61 -14.48 -0.23
N PRO A 247 15.03 -13.79 -1.22
CA PRO A 247 15.03 -12.32 -1.26
C PRO A 247 14.28 -11.66 -0.09
N LEU A 248 13.35 -12.39 0.54
CA LEU A 248 12.49 -11.86 1.60
C LEU A 248 13.11 -11.97 2.99
N ILE A 249 14.07 -12.88 3.15
CA ILE A 249 14.79 -13.09 4.40
C ILE A 249 16.12 -12.31 4.44
N GLU A 250 16.47 -11.58 3.39
CA GLU A 250 17.64 -10.71 3.41
C GLU A 250 17.44 -9.51 4.36
N GLN A 251 18.50 -9.14 5.07
CA GLN A 251 18.52 -7.95 5.94
C GLN A 251 18.17 -6.69 5.15
N GLU A 252 18.70 -6.61 3.92
CA GLU A 252 18.31 -5.62 2.93
C GLU A 252 18.48 -6.21 1.52
N TYR A 253 17.46 -6.05 0.69
CA TYR A 253 17.47 -6.53 -0.69
C TYR A 253 16.99 -5.42 -1.64
N ASP A 254 17.77 -5.16 -2.69
CA ASP A 254 17.44 -4.18 -3.72
C ASP A 254 16.67 -4.83 -4.88
N TRP A 255 15.50 -4.28 -5.16
CA TRP A 255 14.62 -4.71 -6.24
C TRP A 255 14.74 -3.83 -7.49
N SER A 256 15.53 -2.76 -7.46
CA SER A 256 15.50 -1.68 -8.45
C SER A 256 15.72 -2.15 -9.88
N ASP A 257 16.58 -3.15 -10.08
CA ASP A 257 16.94 -3.74 -11.38
C ASP A 257 16.27 -5.11 -11.63
N LYS A 258 15.37 -5.54 -10.74
CA LYS A 258 14.73 -6.86 -10.81
C LYS A 258 13.34 -6.83 -11.45
N ASN A 259 12.91 -5.65 -11.92
CA ASN A 259 11.59 -5.40 -12.51
C ASN A 259 10.43 -6.10 -11.77
N PRO A 260 10.32 -5.94 -10.44
CA PRO A 260 9.23 -6.56 -9.69
C PRO A 260 7.88 -5.96 -10.12
N PRO A 261 6.78 -6.73 -10.05
CA PRO A 261 5.44 -6.20 -10.24
C PRO A 261 5.18 -5.04 -9.28
N ALA A 262 4.58 -3.96 -9.79
CA ALA A 262 4.19 -2.84 -8.95
C ALA A 262 3.06 -3.24 -8.00
N ALA A 263 3.17 -2.84 -6.74
CA ALA A 263 2.17 -3.07 -5.71
C ALA A 263 0.94 -2.18 -5.98
N PRO A 264 -0.26 -2.76 -6.18
CA PRO A 264 -1.48 -2.00 -6.34
C PRO A 264 -1.90 -1.36 -5.01
N TYR A 265 -2.13 -0.04 -5.03
CA TYR A 265 -2.64 0.74 -3.90
C TYR A 265 -3.93 1.48 -4.28
N SER A 266 -4.64 0.96 -5.28
CA SER A 266 -5.85 1.59 -5.80
C SER A 266 -7.08 1.19 -4.97
N SER A 267 -7.98 2.13 -4.72
CA SER A 267 -9.16 1.92 -3.89
C SER A 267 -10.34 2.80 -4.31
N ILE A 268 -11.54 2.37 -3.92
CA ILE A 268 -12.74 3.20 -3.89
C ILE A 268 -13.10 3.36 -2.42
N GLY A 269 -13.06 4.57 -1.89
CA GLY A 269 -13.30 4.87 -0.49
C GLY A 269 -14.56 5.67 -0.24
N VAL A 270 -15.07 5.55 0.98
CA VAL A 270 -16.09 6.44 1.54
C VAL A 270 -15.46 7.17 2.71
N ASN A 271 -15.44 8.50 2.63
CA ASN A 271 -14.85 9.39 3.62
C ASN A 271 -15.93 10.23 4.28
N PHE A 272 -15.81 10.42 5.59
CA PHE A 272 -16.62 11.34 6.37
C PHE A 272 -15.70 12.34 7.06
N GLY A 273 -16.08 13.60 7.09
CA GLY A 273 -15.23 14.61 7.67
C GLY A 273 -15.93 15.90 8.05
N LEU A 274 -15.14 16.77 8.66
CA LEU A 274 -15.53 18.13 9.01
C LEU A 274 -14.64 19.10 8.25
N THR A 275 -15.26 20.16 7.76
CA THR A 275 -14.59 21.29 7.14
C THR A 275 -14.84 22.53 8.00
N TYR A 276 -13.75 23.21 8.35
CA TYR A 276 -13.76 24.54 8.92
C TYR A 276 -13.35 25.55 7.85
N THR A 277 -14.22 26.52 7.62
CA THR A 277 -14.06 27.57 6.63
C THR A 277 -13.62 28.86 7.31
N LEU A 278 -12.54 29.46 6.83
CA LEU A 278 -11.90 30.66 7.35
C LEU A 278 -12.55 31.94 6.82
#